data_AF-A0A836VTZ4-F1
#
_entry.id   AF-A0A836VTZ4-F1
#
_cell.length_a   1.000
_cell.length_b   1.000
_cell.length_c   1.000
_cell.angle_alpha   90.00
_cell.angle_beta   90.00
_cell.angle_gamma   90.00
#
_symmetry.space_group_name_H-M   'P 1'
#
loop_
_entity.id
_entity.type
_entity.pdbx_description
1 polymer ?
#
loop_
_entity_poly.entity_id
_entity_poly.type
_entity_poly.pdbx_seq_one_letter_code
_entity_poly.pdbx_strand_id
1 'polypeptide(L)'
;NKNINNRFFYDERKSMGGLLLTDNFLKIAESASFDDLNQETDSRWRLVETAWSLGISKNVVQIAFDQETDLLHTQNSNMKRVDITSSRSALNGYQKGKCFYCFRKISLKKYSFEIAEVDHFFPHRL
;
A
#
# COMPACT_ATOMS: atom_id res chain seq x y z
N ASN A 1 12.66 -7.76 21.98
CA ASN A 1 12.59 -8.54 20.72
C ASN A 1 11.69 -9.76 20.91
N LYS A 2 10.42 -9.67 20.53
CA LYS A 2 9.54 -10.87 20.50
C LYS A 2 10.07 -11.81 19.42
N ASN A 3 10.13 -13.11 19.74
CA ASN A 3 10.47 -14.11 18.75
C ASN A 3 9.26 -14.29 17.82
N ILE A 4 9.44 -14.00 16.53
CA ILE A 4 8.40 -14.16 15.51
C ILE A 4 8.64 -15.52 14.87
N ASN A 5 7.65 -16.41 14.89
CA ASN A 5 7.79 -17.77 14.35
C ASN A 5 8.10 -17.79 12.84
N ASN A 6 7.59 -16.80 12.09
CA ASN A 6 7.79 -16.66 10.65
C ASN A 6 8.63 -15.42 10.34
N ARG A 7 9.94 -15.46 10.60
CA ARG A 7 10.86 -14.42 10.13
C ARG A 7 11.06 -14.55 8.64
N PHE A 8 11.17 -13.43 7.93
CA PHE A 8 11.54 -13.40 6.51
C PHE A 8 13.03 -13.21 6.29
N PHE A 9 13.73 -12.58 7.22
CA PHE A 9 15.17 -12.39 7.17
C PHE A 9 15.81 -12.39 8.57
N TYR A 10 17.11 -12.65 8.61
CA TYR A 10 17.98 -12.37 9.74
C TYR A 10 18.82 -11.13 9.44
N ASP A 11 18.95 -10.24 10.43
CA ASP A 11 19.79 -9.05 10.32
C ASP A 11 21.21 -9.40 10.74
N GLU A 12 22.08 -9.58 9.75
CA GLU A 12 23.48 -9.96 9.91
C GLU A 12 24.42 -8.81 9.52
N ARG A 13 23.92 -7.57 9.50
CA ARG A 13 24.72 -6.39 9.12
C ARG A 13 25.96 -6.19 10.00
N LYS A 14 25.92 -6.68 11.24
CA LYS A 14 27.05 -6.61 12.18
C LYS A 14 28.06 -7.76 12.03
N SER A 15 27.64 -8.92 11.54
CA SER A 15 28.49 -10.12 11.42
C SER A 15 29.02 -10.31 10.00
N MET A 16 28.14 -10.25 9.00
CA MET A 16 28.43 -10.53 7.60
C MET A 16 28.09 -9.37 6.67
N GLY A 17 27.68 -8.22 7.21
CA GLY A 17 27.41 -7.00 6.42
C GLY A 17 26.12 -7.06 5.59
N GLY A 18 25.21 -8.01 5.85
CA GLY A 18 24.04 -8.24 5.00
C GLY A 18 22.77 -8.67 5.74
N LEU A 19 21.73 -8.95 4.95
CA LEU A 19 20.51 -9.60 5.40
C LEU A 19 20.48 -11.02 4.84
N LEU A 20 20.24 -12.01 5.69
CA LEU A 20 20.06 -13.40 5.26
C LEU A 20 18.57 -13.68 5.11
N LEU A 21 18.11 -13.92 3.89
CA LEU A 21 16.72 -14.31 3.62
C LEU A 21 16.46 -15.74 4.11
N THR A 22 15.24 -15.98 4.55
CA THR A 22 14.77 -17.31 4.99
C THR A 22 13.79 -17.90 4.00
N ASP A 23 13.57 -19.22 4.04
CA ASP A 23 12.58 -19.89 3.20
C ASP A 23 11.15 -19.36 3.38
N ASN A 24 10.83 -18.77 4.54
CA ASN A 24 9.53 -18.14 4.76
C ASN A 24 9.30 -16.94 3.84
N PHE A 25 10.36 -16.26 3.38
CA PHE A 25 10.24 -15.22 2.35
C PHE A 25 9.79 -15.83 1.02
N LEU A 26 10.31 -17.01 0.66
CA LEU A 26 9.96 -17.70 -0.58
C LEU A 26 8.49 -18.15 -0.60
N LYS A 27 7.92 -18.51 0.57
CA LYS A 27 6.49 -18.83 0.69
C LYS A 27 5.55 -17.68 0.29
N ILE A 28 6.04 -16.43 0.24
CA ILE A 28 5.25 -15.30 -0.26
C ILE A 28 4.92 -15.48 -1.75
N ALA A 29 5.83 -16.08 -2.52
CA ALA A 29 5.62 -16.38 -3.94
C ALA A 29 4.49 -17.40 -4.18
N GLU A 30 4.16 -18.20 -3.18
CA GLU A 30 3.05 -19.17 -3.22
C GLU A 30 1.70 -18.54 -2.88
N SER A 31 1.69 -17.27 -2.43
CA SER A 31 0.47 -16.59 -2.02
C SER A 31 -0.33 -16.08 -3.22
N ALA A 32 -1.65 -16.12 -3.12
CA ALA A 32 -2.55 -15.60 -4.14
C ALA A 32 -2.44 -14.08 -4.36
N SER A 33 -1.71 -13.36 -3.49
CA SER A 33 -1.48 -11.92 -3.57
C SER A 33 -0.09 -11.57 -4.10
N PHE A 34 0.71 -12.56 -4.52
CA PHE A 34 2.06 -12.33 -5.01
C PHE A 34 2.09 -11.40 -6.24
N ASP A 35 1.12 -11.54 -7.14
CA ASP A 35 0.99 -10.72 -8.34
C ASP A 35 0.81 -9.22 -8.02
N ASP A 36 0.16 -8.93 -6.89
CA ASP A 36 -0.08 -7.57 -6.41
C ASP A 36 1.10 -7.01 -5.60
N LEU A 37 2.00 -7.88 -5.09
CA LEU A 37 3.05 -7.52 -4.12
C LEU A 37 3.97 -6.41 -4.64
N ASN A 38 4.38 -6.48 -5.91
CA ASN A 38 5.26 -5.48 -6.51
C ASN A 38 4.56 -4.12 -6.62
N GLN A 39 3.29 -4.11 -7.06
CA GLN A 39 2.51 -2.88 -7.21
C GLN A 39 2.19 -2.25 -5.85
N GLU A 40 1.89 -3.08 -4.86
CA GLU A 40 1.69 -2.64 -3.48
C GLU A 40 2.97 -2.04 -2.89
N THR A 41 4.10 -2.73 -3.06
CA THR A 41 5.41 -2.29 -2.54
C THR A 41 5.82 -0.95 -3.14
N ASP A 42 5.74 -0.82 -4.47
CA ASP A 42 6.04 0.43 -5.18
C ASP A 42 5.13 1.58 -4.71
N SER A 43 3.82 1.32 -4.61
CA SER A 43 2.86 2.34 -4.17
C SER A 43 3.07 2.77 -2.72
N ARG A 44 3.44 1.84 -1.82
CA ARG A 44 3.80 2.14 -0.43
C ARG A 44 5.06 2.98 -0.34
N TRP A 45 6.07 2.67 -1.15
CA TRP A 45 7.29 3.47 -1.20
C TRP A 45 7.00 4.89 -1.70
N ARG A 46 6.18 5.02 -2.75
CA ARG A 46 5.75 6.31 -3.28
C ARG A 46 4.98 7.18 -2.27
N LEU A 47 4.19 6.56 -1.39
CA LEU A 47 3.55 7.28 -0.26
C LEU A 47 4.59 7.82 0.72
N VAL A 48 5.62 7.03 1.04
CA VAL A 48 6.71 7.46 1.93
C VAL A 48 7.50 8.61 1.30
N GLU A 49 7.85 8.50 0.02
CA GLU A 49 8.55 9.54 -0.73
C GLU A 49 7.72 10.83 -0.81
N THR A 50 6.42 10.70 -1.03
CA THR A 50 5.49 11.84 -1.05
C THR A 50 5.38 12.48 0.34
N ALA A 51 5.31 11.70 1.41
CA ALA A 51 5.30 12.25 2.77
C ALA A 51 6.57 13.08 3.03
N TRP A 52 7.73 12.56 2.63
CA TRP A 52 9.01 13.26 2.76
C TRP A 52 9.06 14.54 1.92
N SER A 53 8.62 14.49 0.66
CA SER A 53 8.65 15.67 -0.23
C SER A 53 7.72 16.80 0.25
N LEU A 54 6.63 16.44 0.93
CA LEU A 54 5.67 17.40 1.49
C LEU A 54 6.04 17.88 2.89
N GLY A 55 7.10 17.35 3.51
CA GLY A 55 7.50 17.68 4.87
C GLY A 55 6.48 17.24 5.93
N ILE A 56 5.62 16.26 5.61
CA ILE A 56 4.60 15.74 6.50
C ILE A 56 5.15 14.49 7.19
N SER A 57 4.85 14.32 8.47
CA SER A 57 5.11 13.04 9.14
C SER A 57 4.42 11.92 8.37
N LYS A 58 5.14 10.84 8.05
CA LYS A 58 4.60 9.62 7.41
C LYS A 58 3.38 9.02 8.12
N ASN A 59 3.19 9.35 9.40
CA ASN A 59 2.06 8.91 10.21
C ASN A 59 0.81 9.81 10.05
N VAL A 60 0.91 10.92 9.31
CA VAL A 60 -0.09 12.01 9.20
C VAL A 60 -0.42 12.33 7.73
N VAL A 61 -0.14 11.41 6.80
CA VAL A 61 -0.64 11.57 5.42
C VAL A 61 -2.13 11.27 5.43
N GLN A 62 -2.95 12.32 5.55
CA GLN A 62 -4.40 12.19 5.40
C GLN A 62 -4.71 12.05 3.91
N ILE A 63 -5.12 10.84 3.53
CA ILE A 63 -5.55 10.53 2.16
C ILE A 63 -7.04 10.83 2.06
N ALA A 64 -7.43 11.70 1.14
CA ALA A 64 -8.81 12.03 0.79
C ALA A 64 -9.07 11.67 -0.68
N PHE A 65 -10.31 11.34 -1.03
CA PHE A 65 -10.72 11.10 -2.41
C PHE A 65 -11.62 12.25 -2.88
N ASP A 66 -11.54 12.60 -4.15
CA ASP A 66 -12.35 13.65 -4.79
C ASP A 66 -13.26 13.00 -5.82
N GLN A 67 -14.57 13.09 -5.58
CA GLN A 67 -15.59 12.42 -6.39
C GLN A 67 -15.81 13.08 -7.76
N GLU A 68 -15.43 14.35 -7.94
CA GLU A 68 -15.58 15.03 -9.24
C GLU A 68 -14.44 14.64 -10.20
N THR A 69 -13.27 14.31 -9.64
CA THR A 69 -12.05 14.03 -10.43
C THR A 69 -11.58 12.58 -10.34
N ASP A 70 -12.19 11.78 -9.46
CA ASP A 70 -11.76 10.43 -9.08
C ASP A 70 -10.29 10.34 -8.61
N LEU A 71 -9.80 11.41 -7.97
CA LEU A 71 -8.41 11.51 -7.53
C LEU A 71 -8.26 11.34 -6.01
N LEU A 72 -7.30 10.50 -5.62
CA LEU A 72 -6.78 10.50 -4.25
C LEU A 72 -5.84 11.69 -4.10
N HIS A 73 -5.97 12.43 -3.00
CA HIS A 73 -5.13 13.57 -2.70
C HIS A 73 -4.78 13.64 -1.21
N THR A 74 -3.66 14.30 -0.91
CA THR A 74 -3.26 14.71 0.44
C THR A 74 -3.13 16.22 0.48
N GLN A 75 -3.03 16.80 1.68
CA GLN A 75 -2.75 18.22 1.86
C GLN A 75 -1.30 18.40 2.33
N ASN A 76 -0.59 19.38 1.77
CA ASN A 76 0.73 19.77 2.26
C ASN A 76 0.65 20.74 3.46
N SER A 77 1.79 21.12 4.02
CA SER A 77 1.88 22.06 5.15
C SER A 77 1.23 23.44 4.88
N ASN A 78 1.04 23.80 3.61
CA ASN A 78 0.39 25.03 3.17
C ASN A 78 -1.08 24.80 2.76
N MET A 79 -1.69 23.68 3.18
CA MET A 79 -3.07 23.28 2.86
C MET A 79 -3.35 23.12 1.36
N LYS A 80 -2.33 22.98 0.51
CA LYS A 80 -2.51 22.73 -0.93
C LYS A 80 -2.72 21.24 -1.19
N ARG A 81 -3.64 20.94 -2.10
CA ARG A 81 -3.94 19.58 -2.58
C ARG A 81 -2.77 19.04 -3.40
N VAL A 82 -2.43 17.77 -3.16
CA VAL A 82 -1.40 17.02 -3.87
C VAL A 82 -2.00 15.68 -4.28
N ASP A 83 -2.02 15.39 -5.58
CA ASP A 83 -2.52 14.13 -6.13
C ASP A 83 -1.59 12.96 -5.75
N ILE A 84 -2.18 11.90 -5.21
CA ILE A 84 -1.54 10.64 -4.80
C ILE A 84 -2.30 9.42 -5.35
N THR A 85 -3.14 9.60 -6.37
CA THR A 85 -3.90 8.52 -7.04
C THR A 85 -3.00 7.40 -7.53
N SER A 86 -1.79 7.74 -7.93
CA SER A 86 -0.76 6.77 -8.33
C SER A 86 -0.36 5.79 -7.22
N SER A 87 -0.65 6.09 -5.95
CA SER A 87 -0.40 5.24 -4.78
C SER A 87 -1.61 4.40 -4.35
N ARG A 88 -2.71 4.40 -5.11
CA ARG A 88 -3.94 3.66 -4.77
C ARG A 88 -3.72 2.18 -4.43
N SER A 89 -2.75 1.53 -5.08
CA SER A 89 -2.48 0.11 -4.88
C SER A 89 -1.96 -0.22 -3.47
N ALA A 90 -1.46 0.78 -2.72
CA ALA A 90 -1.09 0.60 -1.31
C ALA A 90 -2.30 0.28 -0.42
N LEU A 91 -3.53 0.59 -0.85
CA LEU A 91 -4.76 0.29 -0.11
C LEU A 91 -5.10 -1.21 -0.13
N ASN A 92 -4.66 -1.94 -1.17
CA ASN A 92 -4.96 -3.37 -1.35
C ASN A 92 -4.45 -4.22 -0.19
N GLY A 93 -3.28 -3.89 0.34
CA GLY A 93 -2.67 -4.60 1.48
C GLY A 93 -3.51 -4.53 2.75
N TYR A 94 -4.22 -3.41 2.99
CA TYR A 94 -5.14 -3.28 4.13
C TYR A 94 -6.39 -4.15 3.96
N GLN A 95 -6.81 -4.36 2.72
CA GLN A 95 -7.98 -5.17 2.37
C GLN A 95 -7.63 -6.65 2.07
N LYS A 96 -6.35 -7.02 2.16
CA LYS A 96 -5.85 -8.38 1.91
C LYS A 96 -6.22 -8.91 0.52
N GLY A 97 -6.19 -8.06 -0.50
CA GLY A 97 -6.51 -8.46 -1.88
C GLY A 97 -7.99 -8.80 -2.11
N LYS A 98 -8.89 -8.30 -1.25
CA LYS A 98 -10.33 -8.58 -1.33
C LYS A 98 -11.16 -7.32 -1.28
N CYS A 99 -12.26 -7.30 -2.04
CA CYS A 99 -13.23 -6.21 -1.97
C CYS A 99 -13.83 -6.12 -0.57
N PHE A 100 -13.90 -4.91 -0.01
CA PHE A 100 -14.47 -4.65 1.32
C PHE A 100 -15.95 -5.06 1.42
N TYR A 101 -16.73 -4.89 0.35
CA TYR A 101 -18.17 -5.14 0.38
C TYR A 101 -18.55 -6.60 0.15
N CYS A 102 -17.88 -7.29 -0.78
CA CYS A 102 -18.28 -8.63 -1.22
C CYS A 102 -17.24 -9.74 -0.95
N PHE A 103 -16.07 -9.39 -0.40
CA PHE A 103 -14.97 -10.31 -0.08
C PHE A 103 -14.41 -11.13 -1.25
N ARG A 104 -14.81 -10.82 -2.49
CA ARG A 104 -14.21 -11.40 -3.70
C ARG A 104 -12.79 -10.89 -3.86
N LYS A 105 -11.96 -11.68 -4.54
CA LYS A 105 -10.62 -11.24 -4.92
C LYS A 105 -10.73 -10.02 -5.84
N ILE A 106 -9.77 -9.12 -5.68
CA ILE A 106 -9.61 -7.96 -6.53
C ILE A 106 -8.21 -7.98 -7.14
N SER A 107 -8.06 -7.30 -8.27
CA SER A 107 -6.81 -7.20 -9.02
C SER A 107 -6.41 -5.73 -9.13
N LEU A 108 -5.12 -5.44 -8.94
CA LEU A 108 -4.56 -4.11 -9.18
C LEU A 108 -4.14 -3.88 -10.64
N LYS A 109 -4.05 -4.95 -11.42
CA LYS A 109 -3.71 -4.90 -12.85
C LYS A 109 -4.78 -4.15 -13.65
N LYS A 110 -4.35 -3.11 -14.36
CA LYS A 110 -5.20 -2.38 -15.32
C LYS A 110 -5.82 -3.35 -16.33
N TYR A 111 -7.08 -3.10 -16.69
CA TYR A 111 -7.87 -3.90 -17.63
C TYR A 111 -8.21 -5.33 -17.17
N SER A 112 -7.98 -5.66 -15.90
CA SER A 112 -8.53 -6.89 -15.31
C SER A 112 -10.04 -6.78 -15.16
N PHE A 113 -10.76 -7.88 -15.36
CA PHE A 113 -12.19 -7.98 -15.03
C PHE A 113 -12.46 -7.86 -13.53
N GLU A 114 -11.44 -8.09 -12.70
CA GLU A 114 -11.50 -7.97 -11.24
C GLU A 114 -10.86 -6.67 -10.74
N ILE A 115 -10.75 -5.64 -11.59
CA ILE A 115 -10.11 -4.36 -11.21
C ILE A 115 -10.80 -3.73 -10.00
N ALA A 116 -10.00 -3.29 -9.04
CA ALA A 116 -10.50 -2.57 -7.87
C ALA A 116 -10.69 -1.08 -8.15
N GLU A 117 -11.77 -0.53 -7.60
CA GLU A 117 -12.03 0.91 -7.48
C GLU A 117 -11.90 1.35 -6.03
N VAL A 118 -11.62 2.64 -5.81
CA VAL A 118 -11.51 3.24 -4.47
C VAL A 118 -12.78 4.03 -4.21
N ASP A 119 -13.37 3.82 -3.04
CA ASP A 119 -14.66 4.40 -2.67
C ASP A 119 -14.61 4.99 -1.25
N HIS A 120 -15.51 5.94 -0.98
CA HIS A 120 -15.69 6.53 0.33
C HIS A 120 -16.57 5.64 1.22
N PHE A 121 -16.03 5.18 2.35
CA PHE A 121 -16.83 4.42 3.32
C PHE A 121 -17.97 5.26 3.94
N PHE A 122 -17.72 6.53 4.20
CA PHE A 122 -18.75 7.48 4.62
C PHE A 122 -19.17 8.34 3.42
N PRO A 123 -20.46 8.42 3.09
CA PRO A 123 -20.94 9.25 1.98
C PRO A 123 -20.47 10.69 2.16
N HIS A 124 -19.81 11.25 1.14
CA HIS A 124 -19.33 12.63 1.18
C HIS A 124 -20.48 13.65 1.06
N ARG A 125 -21.58 13.26 0.42
CA ARG A 125 -22.85 14.01 0.35
C ARG A 125 -24.03 13.02 0.39
N LEU A 126 -25.11 13.42 1.07
CA LEU A 126 -26.44 12.81 0.99
C LEU A 126 -27.26 13.50 -0.11
#